data_AF-A0A956BRF0-F1
#
_entry.id   AF-A0A956BRF0-F1
#
_cell.length_a   1.000
_cell.length_b   1.000
_cell.length_c   1.000
_cell.angle_alpha   90.00
_cell.angle_beta   90.00
_cell.angle_gamma   90.00
#
_symmetry.space_group_name_H-M   'P 1'
#
loop_
_entity.id
_entity.type
_entity.pdbx_description
1 polymer ?
#
loop_
_entity_poly.entity_id
_entity_poly.type
_entity_poly.pdbx_seq_one_letter_code
_entity_poly.pdbx_strand_id
1 'polypeptide(L)'
;ADDLSDDDTYFYDTQDPFGYRRDVYAIDGEAVGPFEHRIVEATDVGALVAWLLDPDGDPGTDDAYALPRGLGGALDPYVGEGRYFVVLEVTPDPIRGAIPPLRLTYASDHMTLPMVPTAVAARRRLPLEVYVLGEHRAVPDNHLHVELNPAAIDWLQHGHNRHDVLRRAVDEAGGQAFVTDHAGPVP
;
A
#
# COMPACT_ATOMS: atom_id res chain seq x y z
N ALA A 1 -39.35 16.03 -6.33
CA ALA A 1 -39.05 17.43 -5.99
C ALA A 1 -39.38 17.59 -4.53
N ASP A 2 -38.45 17.59 -3.59
CA ASP A 2 -36.98 17.53 -3.56
C ASP A 2 -36.68 17.04 -2.13
N ASP A 3 -35.81 16.03 -1.96
CA ASP A 3 -34.39 16.21 -1.63
C ASP A 3 -34.15 16.94 -0.30
N LEU A 4 -33.58 16.22 0.67
CA LEU A 4 -32.32 16.56 1.31
C LEU A 4 -32.01 15.49 2.37
N SER A 5 -31.06 14.64 1.99
CA SER A 5 -30.23 13.83 2.87
C SER A 5 -29.32 14.75 3.67
N ASP A 6 -29.47 14.78 4.99
CA ASP A 6 -28.40 15.18 5.91
C ASP A 6 -27.83 13.89 6.50
N ASP A 7 -26.80 13.38 5.84
CA ASP A 7 -25.91 12.35 6.39
C ASP A 7 -24.82 13.11 7.17
N ASP A 8 -25.03 13.25 8.47
CA ASP A 8 -24.13 13.94 9.39
C ASP A 8 -22.81 13.14 9.48
N THR A 9 -21.86 13.47 8.61
CA THR A 9 -20.47 13.03 8.75
C THR A 9 -19.87 13.77 9.94
N TYR A 10 -19.68 13.08 11.06
CA TYR A 10 -19.10 13.65 12.27
C TYR A 10 -17.60 13.92 12.06
N PHE A 11 -17.25 15.16 11.74
CA PHE A 11 -15.88 15.65 11.81
C PHE A 11 -15.48 15.79 13.28
N TYR A 12 -14.54 14.96 13.76
CA TYR A 12 -13.86 15.24 15.01
C TYR A 12 -12.82 16.35 14.80
N ASP A 13 -13.24 17.61 14.90
CA ASP A 13 -12.33 18.71 15.25
C ASP A 13 -12.00 18.56 16.74
N THR A 14 -11.01 17.72 17.05
CA THR A 14 -10.42 17.70 18.38
C THR A 14 -9.59 18.96 18.54
N GLN A 15 -10.22 20.02 19.06
CA GLN A 15 -9.56 21.25 19.49
C GLN A 15 -8.33 20.89 20.34
N ASP A 16 -7.15 21.16 19.79
CA ASP A 16 -5.86 21.01 20.46
C ASP A 16 -5.70 22.14 21.51
N PRO A 17 -5.60 21.83 22.81
CA PRO A 17 -5.35 22.83 23.85
C PRO A 17 -3.93 23.43 23.83
N PHE A 18 -3.03 22.98 22.94
CA PHE A 18 -1.62 23.40 22.90
C PHE A 18 -1.16 24.11 21.62
N GLY A 19 -2.03 24.30 20.62
CA GLY A 19 -1.79 25.24 19.51
C GLY A 19 -0.68 24.87 18.54
N TYR A 20 -0.35 23.58 18.38
CA TYR A 20 0.50 23.15 17.29
C TYR A 20 -0.36 22.98 16.04
N ARG A 21 0.07 23.54 14.90
CA ARG A 21 -0.50 23.10 13.61
C ARG A 21 -0.26 21.60 13.52
N ARG A 22 -1.33 20.81 13.47
CA ARG A 22 -1.20 19.37 13.27
C ARG A 22 -0.77 19.14 11.83
N ASP A 23 0.50 18.80 11.64
CA ASP A 23 1.04 18.45 10.32
C ASP A 23 0.57 17.07 9.84
N VAL A 24 -0.34 16.42 10.61
CA VAL A 24 -1.02 15.16 10.31
C VAL A 24 -2.52 15.29 10.61
N TYR A 25 -3.38 14.86 9.70
CA TYR A 25 -4.85 14.91 9.86
C TYR A 25 -5.45 13.53 9.66
N ALA A 26 -6.22 13.04 10.63
CA ALA A 26 -7.09 11.88 10.45
C ALA A 26 -8.39 12.31 9.76
N ILE A 27 -8.71 11.69 8.62
CA ILE A 27 -9.79 12.09 7.72
C ILE A 27 -11.03 11.22 7.96
N ASP A 28 -10.83 9.93 8.20
CA ASP A 28 -11.89 8.95 8.40
C ASP A 28 -11.37 7.76 9.22
N GLY A 29 -12.27 7.12 9.98
CA GLY A 29 -11.97 5.92 10.73
C GLY A 29 -13.22 5.11 11.08
N GLU A 30 -13.39 4.00 10.37
CA GLU A 30 -14.47 3.03 10.61
C GLU A 30 -13.90 1.61 10.68
N ALA A 31 -14.60 0.68 11.32
CA ALA A 31 -14.23 -0.74 11.26
C ALA A 31 -14.62 -1.34 9.90
N VAL A 32 -13.66 -1.92 9.18
CA VAL A 32 -13.89 -2.69 7.95
C VAL A 32 -13.53 -4.15 8.21
N GLY A 33 -14.54 -4.95 8.58
CA GLY A 33 -14.30 -6.33 9.00
C GLY A 33 -13.48 -6.38 10.29
N PRO A 34 -12.38 -7.17 10.36
CA PRO A 34 -11.54 -7.26 11.56
C PRO A 34 -10.50 -6.14 11.66
N PHE A 35 -10.63 -5.07 10.88
CA PHE A 35 -9.68 -3.96 10.89
C PHE A 35 -10.36 -2.68 11.33
N GLU A 36 -9.71 -1.94 12.21
CA GLU A 36 -9.91 -0.51 12.31
C GLU A 36 -8.98 0.17 11.31
N HIS A 37 -9.47 1.20 10.62
CA HIS A 37 -8.65 1.97 9.71
C HIS A 37 -8.62 3.44 10.11
N ARG A 38 -7.53 4.11 9.76
CA ARG A 38 -7.39 5.56 9.83
C ARG A 38 -6.79 6.05 8.52
N ILE A 39 -7.45 7.00 7.86
CA ILE A 39 -6.87 7.68 6.70
C ILE A 39 -6.17 8.92 7.22
N VAL A 40 -4.85 9.03 7.00
CA VAL A 40 -4.07 10.18 7.42
C VAL A 40 -3.41 10.88 6.24
N GLU A 41 -3.41 12.20 6.27
CA GLU A 41 -2.57 13.05 5.42
C GLU A 41 -1.46 13.64 6.28
N ALA A 42 -0.26 13.80 5.73
CA ALA A 42 0.84 14.46 6.42
C ALA A 42 1.60 15.40 5.49
N THR A 43 2.13 16.50 6.03
CA THR A 43 3.02 17.43 5.31
C THR A 43 4.48 17.36 5.76
N ASP A 44 4.73 16.70 6.89
CA ASP A 44 6.07 16.41 7.42
C ASP A 44 6.18 14.93 7.81
N VAL A 45 7.26 14.29 7.38
CA VAL A 45 7.47 12.86 7.63
C VAL A 45 7.82 12.57 9.09
N GLY A 46 8.45 13.52 9.79
CA GLY A 46 8.71 13.43 11.21
C GLY A 46 7.42 13.45 12.02
N ALA A 47 6.48 14.33 11.65
CA ALA A 47 5.16 14.40 12.25
C ALA A 47 4.35 13.12 12.00
N LEU A 48 4.39 12.56 10.78
CA LEU A 48 3.74 11.28 10.49
C LEU A 48 4.32 10.14 11.33
N VAL A 49 5.64 10.05 11.45
CA VAL A 49 6.30 9.04 12.29
C VAL A 49 5.98 9.22 13.77
N ALA A 50 5.93 10.46 14.26
CA ALA A 50 5.55 10.75 15.63
C ALA A 50 4.10 10.34 15.90
N TRP A 51 3.18 10.67 15.00
CA TRP A 51 1.78 10.24 15.09
C TRP A 51 1.64 8.72 15.06
N LEU A 52 2.43 8.01 14.25
CA LEU A 52 2.41 6.54 14.25
C LEU A 52 2.92 5.91 15.57
N LEU A 53 3.68 6.64 16.38
CA LEU A 53 4.20 6.16 17.67
C LEU A 53 3.31 6.54 18.85
N ASP A 54 2.33 7.42 18.63
CA ASP A 54 1.40 7.95 19.63
C ASP A 54 0.12 8.45 18.91
N PRO A 55 -0.70 7.54 18.33
CA PRO A 55 -1.80 7.95 17.47
C PRO A 55 -2.97 8.58 18.23
N ASP A 56 -3.14 8.30 19.54
CA ASP A 56 -4.12 8.96 20.41
C ASP A 56 -3.60 10.21 21.16
N GLY A 57 -2.28 10.41 21.21
CA GLY A 57 -1.62 11.54 21.87
C GLY A 57 -1.49 11.42 23.39
N ASP A 58 -1.81 10.25 23.96
CA ASP A 58 -1.63 9.94 25.37
C ASP A 58 -0.43 9.01 25.57
N PRO A 59 0.72 9.51 26.09
CA PRO A 59 1.91 8.69 26.30
C PRO A 59 1.73 7.60 27.37
N GLY A 60 0.57 7.52 28.02
CA GLY A 60 0.19 6.46 28.95
C GLY A 60 -0.44 5.23 28.29
N THR A 61 -0.77 5.26 27.00
CA THR A 61 -1.37 4.13 26.26
C THR A 61 -0.31 3.30 25.53
N ASP A 62 -0.67 2.07 25.16
CA ASP A 62 0.20 1.13 24.43
C ASP A 62 -0.38 0.88 23.03
N ASP A 63 -0.56 1.97 22.28
CA ASP A 63 -1.18 2.02 20.94
C ASP A 63 -0.15 2.31 19.82
N ALA A 64 1.14 2.39 20.16
CA ALA A 64 2.22 2.66 19.22
C ALA A 64 2.33 1.60 18.12
N TYR A 65 2.36 2.03 16.86
CA TYR A 65 2.58 1.12 15.74
C TYR A 65 4.04 0.62 15.69
N ALA A 66 4.21 -0.66 15.34
CA ALA A 66 5.54 -1.25 15.17
C ALA A 66 6.17 -0.79 13.84
N LEU A 67 7.12 0.15 13.91
CA LEU A 67 7.76 0.73 12.71
C LEU A 67 9.09 0.04 12.37
N PRO A 68 9.27 -0.49 11.13
CA PRO A 68 10.56 -0.95 10.66
C PRO A 68 11.60 0.16 10.64
N ARG A 69 12.87 -0.19 10.88
CA ARG A 69 13.98 0.75 10.76
C ARG A 69 14.05 1.30 9.33
N GLY A 70 14.09 2.62 9.20
CA GLY A 70 14.18 3.30 7.90
C GLY A 70 12.82 3.60 7.24
N LEU A 71 11.70 3.25 7.89
CA LEU A 71 10.37 3.54 7.36
C LEU A 71 10.17 5.04 7.08
N GLY A 72 10.60 5.93 7.98
CA GLY A 72 10.47 7.39 7.77
C GLY A 72 11.07 7.84 6.44
N GLY A 73 12.31 7.45 6.12
CA GLY A 73 12.93 7.80 4.84
C GLY A 73 12.22 7.19 3.62
N ALA A 74 11.53 6.05 3.79
CA ALA A 74 10.71 5.45 2.75
C ALA A 74 9.34 6.12 2.57
N LEU A 75 8.83 6.81 3.60
CA LEU A 75 7.58 7.56 3.53
C LEU A 75 7.78 8.98 2.97
N ASP A 76 8.99 9.53 3.06
CA ASP A 76 9.34 10.89 2.65
C ASP A 76 8.85 11.27 1.23
N PRO A 77 9.04 10.44 0.18
CA PRO A 77 8.53 10.77 -1.16
C PRO A 77 6.99 10.85 -1.21
N TYR A 78 6.30 10.03 -0.43
CA TYR A 78 4.84 9.99 -0.39
C TYR A 78 4.27 11.20 0.34
N VAL A 79 4.92 11.64 1.43
CA VAL A 79 4.57 12.88 2.12
C VAL A 79 4.82 14.08 1.20
N GLY A 80 5.97 14.12 0.52
CA GLY A 80 6.31 15.20 -0.42
C GLY A 80 5.36 15.30 -1.63
N GLU A 81 4.73 14.19 -2.03
CA GLU A 81 3.71 14.14 -3.07
C GLU A 81 2.27 14.42 -2.56
N GLY A 82 2.09 14.69 -1.26
CA GLY A 82 0.77 14.91 -0.65
C GLY A 82 -0.11 13.66 -0.71
N ARG A 83 0.48 12.47 -0.56
CA ARG A 83 -0.27 11.20 -0.58
C ARG A 83 -0.97 10.98 0.75
N TYR A 84 -2.12 10.30 0.67
CA TYR A 84 -2.82 9.78 1.83
C TYR A 84 -2.25 8.43 2.25
N PHE A 85 -2.26 8.16 3.55
CA PHE A 85 -1.84 6.91 4.15
C PHE A 85 -3.05 6.24 4.79
N VAL A 86 -3.29 4.98 4.43
CA VAL A 86 -4.30 4.15 5.09
C VAL A 86 -3.58 3.30 6.12
N VAL A 87 -3.83 3.57 7.39
CA VAL A 87 -3.29 2.81 8.51
C VAL A 87 -4.35 1.82 8.95
N LEU A 88 -3.95 0.54 9.07
CA LEU A 88 -4.83 -0.56 9.40
C LEU A 88 -4.35 -1.21 10.69
N GLU A 89 -5.27 -1.34 11.64
CA GLU A 89 -5.06 -1.98 12.92
C GLU A 89 -5.98 -3.19 13.02
N VAL A 90 -5.44 -4.32 13.46
CA VAL A 90 -6.25 -5.54 13.66
C VAL A 90 -6.98 -5.38 14.98
N THR A 91 -8.31 -5.50 14.97
CA THR A 91 -9.09 -5.43 16.20
C THR A 91 -8.72 -6.60 17.13
N PRO A 92 -8.96 -6.47 18.44
CA PRO A 92 -8.57 -7.49 19.43
C PRO A 92 -9.23 -8.87 19.20
N ASP A 93 -10.26 -8.93 18.37
CA ASP A 93 -10.90 -10.19 18.02
C ASP A 93 -9.95 -10.99 17.12
N PRO A 94 -9.44 -12.14 17.56
CA PRO A 94 -8.38 -12.83 16.85
C PRO A 94 -8.85 -13.20 15.45
N ILE A 95 -8.11 -12.77 14.42
CA ILE A 95 -8.30 -13.25 13.06
C ILE A 95 -8.08 -14.77 13.08
N ARG A 96 -9.19 -15.52 13.11
CA ARG A 96 -9.16 -16.99 13.05
C ARG A 96 -9.07 -17.40 11.58
N GLY A 97 -7.87 -17.75 11.13
CA GLY A 97 -7.64 -18.24 9.76
C GLY A 97 -6.95 -17.21 8.88
N ALA A 98 -7.34 -17.13 7.61
CA ALA A 98 -6.72 -16.22 6.65
C ALA A 98 -7.13 -14.76 6.93
N ILE A 99 -6.18 -13.85 6.77
CA ILE A 99 -6.44 -12.41 6.75
C ILE A 99 -7.39 -12.13 5.57
N PRO A 100 -8.56 -11.50 5.80
CA PRO A 100 -9.49 -11.21 4.71
C PRO A 100 -8.86 -10.23 3.72
N PRO A 101 -9.20 -10.33 2.43
CA PRO A 101 -8.67 -9.43 1.41
C PRO A 101 -9.19 -8.01 1.63
N LEU A 102 -8.33 -7.04 1.34
CA LEU A 102 -8.67 -5.62 1.39
C LEU A 102 -9.05 -5.14 -0.01
N ARG A 103 -10.12 -4.35 -0.11
CA ARG A 103 -10.49 -3.64 -1.32
C ARG A 103 -10.28 -2.14 -1.10
N LEU A 104 -9.42 -1.55 -1.90
CA LEU A 104 -9.18 -0.11 -1.93
C LEU A 104 -9.83 0.45 -3.19
N THR A 105 -10.61 1.54 -3.04
CA THR A 105 -11.17 2.30 -4.16
C THR A 105 -10.68 3.73 -4.01
N TYR A 106 -10.09 4.28 -5.07
CA TYR A 106 -9.53 5.62 -5.06
C TYR A 106 -9.71 6.27 -6.43
N ALA A 107 -9.78 7.59 -6.46
CA ALA A 107 -9.93 8.36 -7.68
C ALA A 107 -8.58 8.46 -8.41
N SER A 108 -8.33 7.54 -9.34
CA SER A 108 -7.15 7.54 -10.20
C SER A 108 -7.46 6.77 -11.49
N ASP A 109 -6.88 7.22 -12.59
CA ASP A 109 -6.77 6.51 -13.86
C ASP A 109 -5.51 5.63 -13.94
N HIS A 110 -4.57 5.80 -13.01
CA HIS A 110 -3.37 4.99 -12.84
C HIS A 110 -3.49 4.04 -11.64
N MET A 111 -3.23 2.75 -11.87
CA MET A 111 -3.04 1.77 -10.79
C MET A 111 -1.66 1.99 -10.14
N THR A 112 -1.65 2.43 -8.88
CA THR A 112 -0.41 2.66 -8.13
C THR A 112 -0.17 1.53 -7.12
N LEU A 113 1.04 0.97 -7.11
CA LEU A 113 1.49 -0.01 -6.12
C LEU A 113 2.61 0.60 -5.26
N PRO A 114 2.38 0.87 -3.96
CA PRO A 114 3.38 1.49 -3.09
C PRO A 114 4.44 0.46 -2.66
N MET A 115 5.47 0.30 -3.47
CA MET A 115 6.52 -0.71 -3.26
C MET A 115 7.61 -0.31 -2.28
N VAL A 116 7.89 0.99 -2.15
CA VAL A 116 9.03 1.49 -1.36
C VAL A 116 8.87 1.15 0.13
N PRO A 117 7.71 1.39 0.78
CA PRO A 117 7.52 1.00 2.18
C PRO A 117 7.56 -0.52 2.36
N THR A 118 6.99 -1.27 1.41
CA THR A 118 7.03 -2.74 1.43
C THR A 118 8.46 -3.26 1.33
N ALA A 119 9.33 -2.63 0.54
CA ALA A 119 10.72 -3.02 0.40
C ALA A 119 11.52 -2.85 1.70
N VAL A 120 11.21 -1.84 2.52
CA VAL A 120 11.85 -1.65 3.85
C VAL A 120 11.51 -2.81 4.80
N ALA A 121 10.27 -3.30 4.75
CA ALA A 121 9.82 -4.40 5.60
C ALA A 121 10.22 -5.79 5.06
N ALA A 122 10.56 -5.90 3.77
CA ALA A 122 10.86 -7.16 3.12
C ALA A 122 12.19 -7.76 3.61
N ARG A 123 12.14 -9.00 4.14
CA ARG A 123 13.35 -9.73 4.58
C ARG A 123 14.13 -10.39 3.44
N ARG A 124 13.52 -10.54 2.27
CA ARG A 124 14.06 -11.19 1.06
C ARG A 124 13.41 -10.58 -0.19
N ARG A 125 13.92 -10.93 -1.38
CA ARG A 125 13.25 -10.67 -2.67
C ARG A 125 11.80 -11.13 -2.60
N LEU A 126 10.87 -10.18 -2.64
CA LEU A 126 9.44 -10.42 -2.58
C LEU A 126 8.88 -10.36 -4.02
N PRO A 127 8.55 -11.51 -4.64
CA PRO A 127 7.81 -11.48 -5.89
C PRO A 127 6.41 -10.93 -5.64
N LEU A 128 5.97 -10.03 -6.49
CA LEU A 128 4.58 -9.61 -6.54
C LEU A 128 3.92 -10.15 -7.80
N GLU A 129 2.70 -10.62 -7.64
CA GLU A 129 1.83 -11.02 -8.72
C GLU A 129 0.62 -10.08 -8.73
N VAL A 130 0.39 -9.46 -9.89
CA VAL A 130 -0.61 -8.40 -10.03
C VAL A 130 -1.54 -8.79 -11.16
N TYR A 131 -2.82 -8.87 -10.85
CA TYR A 131 -3.88 -9.11 -11.80
C TYR A 131 -4.56 -7.79 -12.12
N VAL A 132 -4.51 -7.38 -13.38
CA VAL A 132 -5.17 -6.15 -13.84
C VAL A 132 -6.32 -6.52 -14.76
N LEU A 133 -7.51 -6.06 -14.40
CA LEU A 133 -8.71 -6.19 -15.22
C LEU A 133 -9.04 -4.83 -15.84
N GLY A 134 -9.02 -4.76 -17.18
CA GLY A 134 -9.31 -3.55 -17.92
C GLY A 134 -9.55 -3.83 -19.41
N GLU A 135 -9.91 -2.79 -20.15
CA GLU A 135 -10.17 -2.90 -21.61
C GLU A 135 -8.90 -3.24 -22.41
N HIS A 136 -7.74 -2.90 -21.86
CA HIS A 136 -6.44 -3.06 -22.49
C HIS A 136 -5.42 -3.67 -21.53
N ARG A 137 -4.34 -4.23 -22.10
CA ARG A 137 -3.22 -4.77 -21.35
C ARG A 137 -2.53 -3.66 -20.52
N ALA A 138 -2.30 -3.94 -19.24
CA ALA A 138 -1.52 -3.08 -18.36
C ALA A 138 -0.03 -3.06 -18.76
N VAL A 139 0.58 -1.88 -18.64
CA VAL A 139 2.03 -1.68 -18.82
C VAL A 139 2.55 -0.82 -17.66
N PRO A 140 3.78 -1.09 -17.16
CA PRO A 140 4.38 -0.25 -16.13
C PRO A 140 4.74 1.13 -16.70
N ASP A 141 4.62 2.17 -15.88
CA ASP A 141 4.98 3.55 -16.21
C ASP A 141 6.32 4.00 -15.61
N ASN A 142 6.68 3.47 -14.43
CA ASN A 142 7.84 3.89 -13.64
C ASN A 142 8.94 2.82 -13.48
N HIS A 143 8.78 1.65 -14.10
CA HIS A 143 9.74 0.55 -14.08
C HIS A 143 9.88 -0.09 -15.47
N LEU A 144 11.00 -0.78 -15.70
CA LEU A 144 11.22 -1.48 -16.96
C LEU A 144 10.20 -2.60 -17.15
N HIS A 145 9.72 -2.73 -18.38
CA HIS A 145 8.96 -3.89 -18.82
C HIS A 145 9.93 -4.87 -19.48
N VAL A 146 10.13 -6.02 -18.86
CA VAL A 146 11.07 -7.04 -19.33
C VAL A 146 10.32 -8.17 -20.02
N GLU A 147 10.83 -8.59 -21.18
CA GLU A 147 10.36 -9.79 -21.87
C GLU A 147 11.22 -10.99 -21.46
N LEU A 148 10.56 -12.09 -21.11
CA LEU A 148 11.28 -13.34 -20.84
C LEU A 148 11.77 -13.95 -22.14
N ASN A 149 13.00 -14.45 -22.15
CA ASN A 149 13.48 -15.28 -23.25
C ASN A 149 12.74 -16.63 -23.25
N PRO A 150 11.83 -16.91 -24.20
CA PRO A 150 11.07 -18.15 -24.19
C PRO A 150 11.97 -19.35 -24.48
N ALA A 151 13.08 -19.20 -25.20
CA ALA A 151 14.00 -20.30 -25.48
C ALA A 151 14.81 -20.74 -24.26
N ALA A 152 14.87 -19.92 -23.21
CA ALA A 152 15.51 -20.27 -21.94
C ALA A 152 14.58 -21.06 -21.00
N ILE A 153 13.28 -21.11 -21.29
CA ILE A 153 12.29 -21.83 -20.49
C ILE A 153 12.27 -23.30 -20.93
N ASP A 154 12.37 -24.21 -19.95
CA ASP A 154 12.26 -25.65 -20.19
C ASP A 154 10.78 -26.05 -20.35
N TRP A 155 10.27 -25.85 -21.56
CA TRP A 155 8.89 -26.21 -21.91
C TRP A 155 8.62 -27.72 -21.85
N LEU A 156 9.64 -28.56 -22.04
CA LEU A 156 9.48 -30.02 -21.97
C LEU A 156 9.19 -30.49 -20.54
N GLN A 157 9.65 -29.71 -19.55
CA GLN A 157 9.37 -29.92 -18.14
C GLN A 157 8.40 -28.88 -17.58
N HIS A 158 7.40 -28.48 -18.37
CA HIS A 158 6.31 -27.59 -17.96
C HIS A 158 6.77 -26.23 -17.42
N GLY A 159 7.94 -25.74 -17.86
CA GLY A 159 8.47 -24.45 -17.46
C GLY A 159 8.89 -24.38 -15.98
N HIS A 160 9.29 -25.50 -15.35
CA HIS A 160 9.68 -25.50 -13.93
C HIS A 160 10.79 -24.48 -13.59
N ASN A 161 11.65 -24.14 -14.56
CA ASN A 161 12.74 -23.17 -14.41
C ASN A 161 12.31 -21.71 -14.70
N ARG A 162 11.04 -21.45 -14.99
CA ARG A 162 10.56 -20.13 -15.42
C ARG A 162 10.83 -19.04 -14.38
N HIS A 163 10.70 -19.35 -13.09
CA HIS A 163 11.03 -18.38 -12.03
C HIS A 163 12.51 -18.00 -12.03
N ASP A 164 13.43 -18.90 -12.40
CA ASP A 164 14.85 -18.58 -12.55
C ASP A 164 15.12 -17.69 -13.75
N VAL A 165 14.47 -17.99 -14.88
CA VAL A 165 14.53 -17.16 -16.09
C VAL A 165 14.01 -15.75 -15.79
N LEU A 166 12.89 -15.64 -15.08
CA LEU A 166 12.33 -14.37 -14.64
C LEU A 166 13.29 -13.61 -13.73
N ARG A 167 13.82 -14.26 -12.69
CA ARG A 167 14.79 -13.63 -11.77
C ARG A 167 15.99 -13.07 -12.52
N ARG A 168 16.57 -13.86 -13.42
CA ARG A 168 17.72 -13.42 -14.22
C ARG A 168 17.39 -12.22 -15.09
N ALA A 169 16.24 -12.25 -15.78
CA ALA A 169 15.81 -11.15 -16.63
C ALA A 169 15.58 -9.84 -15.83
N VAL A 170 15.02 -9.94 -14.63
CA VAL A 170 14.85 -8.79 -13.72
C VAL A 170 16.19 -8.29 -13.19
N ASP A 171 17.12 -9.18 -12.81
CA ASP A 171 18.46 -8.81 -12.35
C ASP A 171 19.26 -8.10 -13.47
N GLU A 172 19.16 -8.58 -14.72
CA GLU A 172 19.75 -7.94 -15.91
C GLU A 172 19.16 -6.55 -16.18
N ALA A 173 17.90 -6.32 -15.79
CA ALA A 173 17.21 -5.03 -15.86
C ALA A 173 17.46 -4.12 -14.63
N GLY A 174 18.41 -4.45 -13.75
CA GLY A 174 18.75 -3.62 -12.58
C GLY A 174 17.95 -3.96 -11.31
N GLY A 175 17.25 -5.09 -11.29
CA GLY A 175 16.59 -5.64 -10.10
C GLY A 175 15.18 -5.13 -9.82
N GLN A 176 14.65 -4.21 -10.65
CA GLN A 176 13.32 -3.63 -10.52
C GLN A 176 12.63 -3.58 -11.89
N ALA A 177 11.76 -4.55 -12.16
CA ALA A 177 11.05 -4.65 -13.42
C ALA A 177 9.73 -5.41 -13.29
N PHE A 178 8.84 -5.18 -14.24
CA PHE A 178 7.62 -5.96 -14.44
C PHE A 178 7.76 -6.87 -15.65
N VAL A 179 7.11 -8.03 -15.55
CA VAL A 179 6.99 -9.01 -16.63
C VAL A 179 5.51 -9.31 -16.79
N THR A 180 5.02 -9.31 -18.02
CA THR A 180 3.67 -9.83 -18.31
C THR A 180 3.73 -11.34 -18.42
N ASP A 181 3.07 -12.04 -17.49
CA ASP A 181 2.87 -13.48 -17.59
C ASP A 181 1.84 -13.82 -18.68
N HIS A 182 0.65 -13.23 -18.55
CA HIS A 182 -0.47 -13.42 -19.47
C HIS A 182 -1.21 -12.09 -19.69
N ALA A 183 -1.70 -11.89 -20.91
CA ALA A 183 -2.62 -10.81 -21.25
C ALA A 183 -3.60 -11.32 -22.32
N GLY A 184 -4.89 -11.34 -21.98
CA GLY A 184 -5.94 -11.86 -22.85
C GLY A 184 -7.33 -11.60 -22.26
N PRO A 185 -8.40 -11.98 -22.98
CA PRO A 185 -9.76 -11.90 -22.48
C PRO A 185 -9.91 -12.71 -21.18
N VAL A 186 -10.77 -12.22 -20.28
CA VAL A 186 -11.15 -13.00 -19.10
C VAL A 186 -11.88 -14.27 -19.56
N PRO A 187 -11.48 -15.47 -19.09
CA PRO A 187 -12.14 -16.73 -19.42
C PRO A 187 -13.62 -16.79 -19.03
#